data_AF-A0A3C1SZ01-F1
#
_entry.id   AF-A0A3C1SZ01-F1
#
_cell.length_a   1.000
_cell.length_b   1.000
_cell.length_c   1.000
_cell.angle_alpha   90.00
_cell.angle_beta   90.00
_cell.angle_gamma   90.00
#
_symmetry.space_group_name_H-M   'P 1'
#
loop_
_entity.id
_entity.type
_entity.pdbx_description
1 polymer ?
#
loop_
_entity_poly.entity_id
_entity_poly.type
_entity_poly.pdbx_seq_one_letter_code
_entity_poly.pdbx_strand_id
1 'polypeptide(L)'
;MDKYPIWQDGPTKPEQKVRVVGEDIVQPQQDEALTTAELEAVKDRLTKARTQLMLDKPFLGNLVLRLPLIAADSWCRTSATDAKSFYYNPEFIDSLNNHQIKFILIHEALHCALTHFARRGNRTKHKWDLACDFAINPLLVKEGFHPPIDVPIFRQYEGMIAEEIYPMIDDNLDQEPMDQHLYDDQANDDSKSSDGGMREDDLQKEQEQQ
;
A
#
# COMPACT_ATOMS: atom_id res chain seq x y z
N MET A 1 -29.82 -29.15 -43.47
CA MET A 1 -28.38 -29.21 -43.79
C MET A 1 -28.12 -28.06 -44.75
N ASP A 2 -27.94 -26.86 -44.19
CA ASP A 2 -27.83 -25.63 -44.96
C ASP A 2 -26.38 -25.42 -45.42
N LYS A 3 -26.22 -25.25 -46.73
CA LYS A 3 -24.94 -25.06 -47.40
C LYS A 3 -24.44 -23.63 -47.15
N TYR A 4 -23.29 -23.49 -46.49
CA TYR A 4 -22.58 -22.22 -46.37
C TYR A 4 -22.00 -21.78 -47.73
N PRO A 5 -21.99 -20.47 -48.03
CA PRO A 5 -21.40 -19.96 -49.28
C PRO A 5 -19.88 -20.07 -49.25
N ILE A 6 -19.32 -20.61 -50.32
CA ILE A 6 -17.88 -20.73 -50.58
C ILE A 6 -17.40 -19.44 -51.26
N TRP A 7 -16.30 -18.87 -50.76
CA TRP A 7 -15.64 -17.70 -51.35
C TRP A 7 -15.18 -18.02 -52.79
N GLN A 8 -15.44 -17.11 -53.73
CA GLN A 8 -14.90 -17.17 -55.09
C GLN A 8 -13.73 -16.18 -55.22
N ASP A 9 -12.55 -16.70 -55.57
CA ASP A 9 -11.35 -15.90 -55.84
C ASP A 9 -11.48 -15.15 -57.18
N GLY A 10 -12.08 -13.96 -57.13
CA GLY A 10 -11.94 -12.96 -58.18
C GLY A 10 -10.67 -12.12 -57.96
N PRO A 11 -9.99 -11.64 -59.02
CA PRO A 11 -8.79 -10.81 -58.86
C PRO A 11 -9.15 -9.49 -58.17
N THR A 12 -8.72 -9.32 -56.94
CA THR A 12 -8.87 -8.09 -56.15
C THR A 12 -8.08 -6.97 -56.83
N LYS A 13 -8.77 -5.95 -57.34
CA LYS A 13 -8.12 -4.73 -57.81
C LYS A 13 -7.59 -3.96 -56.59
N PRO A 14 -6.34 -3.46 -56.61
CA PRO A 14 -5.83 -2.69 -55.49
C PRO A 14 -6.66 -1.40 -55.35
N GLU A 15 -7.27 -1.23 -54.18
CA GLU A 15 -7.99 -0.01 -53.85
C GLU A 15 -7.04 1.18 -53.76
N GLN A 16 -7.58 2.33 -54.14
CA GLN A 16 -6.92 3.60 -54.31
C GLN A 16 -6.09 3.99 -53.08
N LYS A 17 -4.86 4.49 -53.30
CA LYS A 17 -3.95 4.96 -52.23
C LYS A 17 -4.67 6.01 -51.37
N VAL A 18 -5.12 5.61 -50.19
CA VAL A 18 -5.68 6.51 -49.18
C VAL A 18 -4.52 7.33 -48.62
N ARG A 19 -4.58 8.66 -48.77
CA ARG A 19 -3.62 9.58 -48.17
C ARG A 19 -4.17 10.00 -46.81
N VAL A 20 -3.49 9.62 -45.75
CA VAL A 20 -3.82 10.07 -44.38
C VAL A 20 -3.58 11.58 -44.33
N VAL A 21 -4.64 12.36 -44.10
CA VAL A 21 -4.56 13.80 -43.88
C VAL A 21 -4.79 14.02 -42.40
N GLY A 22 -3.74 14.41 -41.69
CA GLY A 22 -3.80 14.74 -40.26
C GLY A 22 -3.77 13.50 -39.38
N GLU A 23 -2.57 13.10 -38.96
CA GLU A 23 -2.46 12.49 -37.64
C GLU A 23 -2.77 13.61 -36.64
N ASP A 24 -3.90 13.51 -35.93
CA ASP A 24 -4.03 14.23 -34.67
C ASP A 24 -2.95 13.65 -33.77
N ILE A 25 -1.80 14.33 -33.75
CA ILE A 25 -0.72 14.06 -32.81
C ILE A 25 -1.31 14.38 -31.45
N VAL A 26 -1.83 13.35 -30.77
CA VAL A 26 -2.06 13.40 -29.34
C VAL A 26 -0.68 13.59 -28.73
N GLN A 27 -0.35 14.85 -28.44
CA GLN A 27 0.85 15.22 -27.70
C GLN A 27 0.86 14.33 -26.44
N PRO A 28 1.94 13.60 -26.15
CA PRO A 28 2.03 12.87 -24.89
C PRO A 28 1.83 13.90 -23.79
N GLN A 29 0.81 13.69 -22.94
CA GLN A 29 0.63 14.49 -21.74
C GLN A 29 1.96 14.44 -20.99
N GLN A 30 2.62 15.59 -20.90
CA GLN A 30 3.75 15.74 -20.01
C GLN A 30 3.18 15.52 -18.61
N ASP A 31 3.79 14.61 -17.84
CA ASP A 31 3.55 14.47 -16.41
C ASP A 31 3.84 15.85 -15.78
N GLU A 32 2.83 16.70 -15.67
CA GLU A 32 2.95 18.01 -15.02
C GLU A 32 3.13 17.74 -13.54
N ALA A 33 4.38 17.78 -13.09
CA ALA A 33 4.71 17.69 -11.68
C ALA A 33 3.90 18.73 -10.90
N LEU A 34 3.22 18.26 -9.84
CA LEU A 34 2.41 19.11 -8.95
C LEU A 34 3.18 20.35 -8.50
N THR A 35 2.48 21.49 -8.50
CA THR A 35 3.02 22.74 -8.00
C THR A 35 3.26 22.65 -6.48
N THR A 36 4.16 23.49 -5.96
CA THR A 36 4.42 23.57 -4.51
C THR A 36 3.16 23.86 -3.69
N ALA A 37 2.23 24.66 -4.23
CA ALA A 37 0.97 24.98 -3.56
C ALA A 37 0.04 23.75 -3.46
N GLU A 38 0.00 22.91 -4.50
CA GLU A 38 -0.79 21.68 -4.49
C GLU A 38 -0.20 20.64 -3.53
N LEU A 39 1.13 20.50 -3.48
CA LEU A 39 1.81 19.63 -2.52
C LEU A 39 1.50 20.02 -1.06
N GLU A 40 1.54 21.32 -0.73
CA GLU A 40 1.17 21.79 0.61
C GLU A 40 -0.32 21.56 0.90
N ALA A 41 -1.22 21.75 -0.08
CA ALA A 41 -2.65 21.46 0.10
C ALA A 41 -2.91 19.96 0.40
N VAL A 42 -2.22 19.05 -0.28
CA VAL A 42 -2.30 17.61 -0.01
C VAL A 42 -1.78 17.28 1.38
N LYS A 43 -0.65 17.88 1.78
CA LYS A 43 -0.08 17.72 3.12
C LYS A 43 -1.00 18.26 4.22
N ASP A 44 -1.71 19.36 3.97
CA ASP A 44 -2.70 19.91 4.88
C ASP A 44 -3.89 18.96 5.06
N ARG A 45 -4.33 18.28 4.01
CA ARG A 45 -5.37 17.23 4.09
C ARG A 45 -4.93 16.06 4.98
N LEU A 46 -3.69 15.59 4.80
CA LEU A 46 -3.10 14.55 5.66
C LEU A 46 -3.00 15.02 7.12
N THR A 47 -2.52 16.23 7.35
CA THR A 47 -2.38 16.83 8.69
C THR A 47 -3.75 16.94 9.37
N LYS A 48 -4.77 17.42 8.65
CA LYS A 48 -6.15 17.48 9.14
C LYS A 48 -6.69 16.09 9.51
N ALA A 49 -6.46 15.08 8.67
CA ALA A 49 -6.88 13.71 8.95
C ALA A 49 -6.19 13.15 10.21
N ARG A 50 -4.89 13.41 10.41
CA ARG A 50 -4.15 13.06 11.64
C ARG A 50 -4.74 13.73 12.89
N THR A 51 -5.04 15.01 12.81
CA THR A 51 -5.68 15.74 13.93
C THR A 51 -7.05 15.16 14.25
N GLN A 52 -7.87 14.84 13.25
CA GLN A 52 -9.17 14.20 13.47
C GLN A 52 -9.01 12.80 14.09
N LEU A 53 -8.06 11.99 13.62
CA LEU A 53 -7.77 10.68 14.23
C LEU A 53 -7.37 10.80 15.70
N MET A 54 -6.56 11.80 16.05
CA MET A 54 -6.18 12.07 17.44
C MET A 54 -7.39 12.39 18.33
N LEU A 55 -8.40 13.08 17.80
CA LEU A 55 -9.63 13.43 18.54
C LEU A 55 -10.63 12.27 18.60
N ASP A 56 -10.85 11.58 17.47
CA ASP A 56 -11.90 10.56 17.33
C ASP A 56 -11.44 9.18 17.86
N LYS A 57 -10.16 8.85 17.64
CA LYS A 57 -9.56 7.53 17.93
C LYS A 57 -8.14 7.72 18.51
N PRO A 58 -7.98 8.20 19.75
CA PRO A 58 -6.70 8.69 20.28
C PRO A 58 -5.53 7.70 20.17
N PHE A 59 -5.79 6.39 20.37
CA PHE A 59 -4.77 5.36 20.21
C PHE A 59 -4.21 5.32 18.78
N LEU A 60 -5.08 5.26 17.77
CA LEU A 60 -4.69 5.24 16.36
C LEU A 60 -4.06 6.56 15.94
N GLY A 61 -4.62 7.69 16.38
CA GLY A 61 -4.04 9.01 16.14
C GLY A 61 -2.60 9.12 16.65
N ASN A 62 -2.33 8.60 17.85
CA ASN A 62 -0.98 8.57 18.42
C ASN A 62 0.01 7.71 17.61
N LEU A 63 -0.45 6.62 16.97
CA LEU A 63 0.40 5.82 16.08
C LEU A 63 0.75 6.60 14.81
N VAL A 64 -0.24 7.15 14.12
CA VAL A 64 -0.03 7.91 12.89
C VAL A 64 0.81 9.18 13.14
N LEU A 65 0.71 9.78 14.33
CA LEU A 65 1.53 10.95 14.69
C LEU A 65 3.03 10.66 14.79
N ARG A 66 3.43 9.39 14.97
CA ARG A 66 4.85 9.00 15.05
C ARG A 66 5.56 8.94 13.70
N LEU A 67 4.82 8.85 12.60
CA LEU A 67 5.38 8.77 11.26
C LEU A 67 5.45 10.18 10.63
N PRO A 68 6.65 10.73 10.35
CA PRO A 68 6.78 11.95 9.56
C PRO A 68 6.20 11.75 8.15
N LEU A 69 5.52 12.77 7.64
CA LEU A 69 4.93 12.75 6.29
C LEU A 69 5.98 13.20 5.27
N ILE A 70 6.26 12.37 4.28
CA ILE A 70 7.23 12.65 3.21
C ILE A 70 6.52 12.47 1.87
N ALA A 71 6.43 13.53 1.08
CA ALA A 71 5.93 13.43 -0.29
C ALA A 71 6.94 12.61 -1.11
N ALA A 72 6.44 11.64 -1.85
CA ALA A 72 7.23 10.78 -2.74
C ALA A 72 6.98 11.17 -4.20
N ASP A 73 8.00 10.92 -5.03
CA ASP A 73 7.92 11.08 -6.48
C ASP A 73 7.33 9.81 -7.13
N SER A 74 7.57 9.62 -8.43
CA SER A 74 7.01 8.54 -9.25
C SER A 74 7.35 7.11 -8.83
N TRP A 75 8.26 6.91 -7.87
CA TRP A 75 8.60 5.57 -7.35
C TRP A 75 7.49 5.01 -6.45
N CYS A 76 6.72 5.87 -5.79
CA CYS A 76 5.62 5.47 -4.92
C CYS A 76 4.31 5.52 -5.70
N ARG A 77 3.64 4.37 -5.84
CA ARG A 77 2.34 4.32 -6.53
C ARG A 77 1.20 4.87 -5.69
N THR A 78 1.27 4.64 -4.37
CA THR A 78 0.18 4.90 -3.41
C THR A 78 0.75 5.51 -2.12
N SER A 79 1.09 4.66 -1.15
CA SER A 79 1.80 4.97 0.10
C SER A 79 2.91 3.96 0.33
N ALA A 80 3.84 4.31 1.21
CA ALA A 80 4.93 3.43 1.58
C ALA A 80 5.42 3.74 3.00
N THR A 81 6.06 2.77 3.64
CA THR A 81 6.73 2.98 4.93
C THR A 81 8.06 2.23 5.02
N ASP A 82 9.05 2.88 5.62
CA ASP A 82 10.33 2.31 6.05
C ASP A 82 10.33 1.99 7.56
N ALA A 83 9.13 1.89 8.16
CA ALA A 83 8.89 1.80 9.61
C ALA A 83 9.30 3.04 10.45
N LYS A 84 9.75 4.12 9.80
CA LYS A 84 10.12 5.39 10.45
C LYS A 84 9.29 6.57 9.93
N SER A 85 8.97 6.57 8.65
CA SER A 85 8.25 7.61 7.93
C SER A 85 7.07 7.06 7.13
N PHE A 86 6.12 7.94 6.86
CA PHE A 86 5.00 7.71 5.96
C PHE A 86 5.30 8.45 4.65
N TYR A 87 5.57 7.69 3.60
CA TYR A 87 5.76 8.21 2.26
C TYR A 87 4.42 8.13 1.51
N TYR A 88 4.15 9.12 0.66
CA TYR A 88 2.90 9.13 -0.10
C TYR A 88 3.08 9.75 -1.48
N ASN A 89 2.38 9.18 -2.46
CA ASN A 89 2.17 9.79 -3.75
C ASN A 89 1.11 10.90 -3.62
N PRO A 90 1.43 12.18 -3.84
CA PRO A 90 0.48 13.25 -3.62
C PRO A 90 -0.75 13.19 -4.55
N GLU A 91 -0.61 12.73 -5.79
CA GLU A 91 -1.73 12.56 -6.73
C GLU A 91 -2.70 11.49 -6.24
N PHE A 92 -2.15 10.38 -5.74
CA PHE A 92 -2.96 9.33 -5.12
C PHE A 92 -3.73 9.90 -3.92
N ILE A 93 -3.07 10.58 -2.98
CA ILE A 93 -3.74 11.18 -1.82
C ILE A 93 -4.81 12.19 -2.24
N ASP A 94 -4.54 13.00 -3.27
CA ASP A 94 -5.47 14.02 -3.72
C ASP A 94 -6.79 13.40 -4.22
N SER A 95 -6.70 12.23 -4.87
CA SER A 95 -7.85 11.45 -5.35
C SER A 95 -8.72 10.83 -4.24
N LEU A 96 -8.21 10.71 -3.00
CA LEU A 96 -8.88 10.01 -1.91
C LEU A 96 -9.79 10.91 -1.08
N ASN A 97 -10.94 10.39 -0.63
CA ASN A 97 -11.74 11.10 0.36
C ASN A 97 -11.14 11.01 1.78
N ASN A 98 -11.67 11.79 2.72
CA ASN A 98 -11.13 11.86 4.09
C ASN A 98 -11.16 10.52 4.85
N HIS A 99 -12.15 9.64 4.61
CA HIS A 99 -12.18 8.32 5.24
C HIS A 99 -11.08 7.41 4.68
N GLN A 100 -10.84 7.48 3.37
CA GLN A 100 -9.77 6.73 2.70
C GLN A 100 -8.39 7.22 3.13
N ILE A 101 -8.19 8.53 3.29
CA ILE A 101 -6.96 9.09 3.84
C ILE A 101 -6.70 8.56 5.26
N LYS A 102 -7.73 8.53 6.11
CA LYS A 102 -7.59 7.95 7.46
C LYS A 102 -7.24 6.46 7.39
N PHE A 103 -7.85 5.71 6.47
CA PHE A 103 -7.57 4.29 6.27
C PHE A 103 -6.08 4.04 5.98
N ILE A 104 -5.52 4.70 4.96
CA ILE A 104 -4.11 4.49 4.57
C ILE A 104 -3.14 4.95 5.66
N LEU A 105 -3.43 6.07 6.34
CA LEU A 105 -2.59 6.57 7.42
C LEU A 105 -2.47 5.55 8.56
N ILE A 106 -3.61 4.96 8.94
CA ILE A 106 -3.64 3.94 9.99
C ILE A 106 -3.01 2.64 9.50
N HIS A 107 -3.24 2.25 8.25
CA HIS A 107 -2.67 1.05 7.64
C HIS A 107 -1.14 1.04 7.79
N GLU A 108 -0.44 2.06 7.28
CA GLU A 108 1.03 2.18 7.41
C GLU A 108 1.48 2.19 8.89
N ALA A 109 0.75 2.90 9.73
CA ALA A 109 1.06 2.97 11.16
C ALA A 109 0.89 1.60 11.85
N LEU A 110 -0.03 0.75 11.38
CA LEU A 110 -0.21 -0.61 11.87
C LEU A 110 0.89 -1.55 11.38
N HIS A 111 1.43 -1.41 10.16
CA HIS A 111 2.63 -2.18 9.77
C HIS A 111 3.80 -1.93 10.73
N CYS A 112 3.95 -0.68 11.18
CA CYS A 112 4.94 -0.29 12.18
C CYS A 112 4.61 -0.87 13.57
N ALA A 113 3.39 -0.63 14.06
CA ALA A 113 2.97 -1.01 15.41
C ALA A 113 2.91 -2.53 15.61
N LEU A 114 2.55 -3.27 14.57
CA LEU A 114 2.52 -4.74 14.56
C LEU A 114 3.88 -5.35 14.17
N THR A 115 4.92 -4.53 14.00
CA THR A 115 6.30 -4.96 13.71
C THR A 115 6.43 -5.96 12.56
N HIS A 116 5.63 -5.77 11.50
CA HIS A 116 5.60 -6.67 10.35
C HIS A 116 6.98 -6.83 9.69
N PHE A 117 7.79 -5.77 9.70
CA PHE A 117 9.18 -5.77 9.24
C PHE A 117 10.10 -6.72 10.01
N ALA A 118 9.91 -6.88 11.32
CA ALA A 118 10.72 -7.74 12.16
C ALA A 118 10.23 -9.21 12.17
N ARG A 119 9.01 -9.46 11.70
CA ARG A 119 8.32 -10.75 11.82
C ARG A 119 8.36 -11.61 10.55
N ARG A 120 8.86 -11.07 9.44
CA ARG A 120 8.92 -11.79 8.15
C ARG A 120 9.72 -13.10 8.23
N GLY A 121 10.91 -13.05 8.84
CA GLY A 121 11.83 -14.20 8.86
C GLY A 121 12.26 -14.61 7.44
N ASN A 122 12.26 -15.91 7.16
CA ASN A 122 12.68 -16.47 5.87
C ASN A 122 11.55 -16.51 4.81
N ARG A 123 10.42 -15.85 5.07
CA ARG A 123 9.27 -15.83 4.15
C ARG A 123 9.56 -14.95 2.94
N THR A 124 9.01 -15.34 1.78
CA THR A 124 9.02 -14.54 0.55
C THR A 124 8.35 -13.18 0.80
N LYS A 125 9.06 -12.09 0.46
CA LYS A 125 8.63 -10.70 0.73
C LYS A 125 7.22 -10.42 0.21
N HIS A 126 6.98 -10.59 -1.09
CA HIS A 126 5.69 -10.28 -1.71
C HIS A 126 4.52 -10.99 -1.02
N LYS A 127 4.63 -12.31 -0.76
CA LYS A 127 3.60 -13.08 -0.06
C LYS A 127 3.43 -12.68 1.41
N TRP A 128 4.50 -12.21 2.06
CA TRP A 128 4.46 -11.70 3.43
C TRP A 128 3.74 -10.36 3.50
N ASP A 129 4.07 -9.45 2.59
CA ASP A 129 3.43 -8.15 2.45
C ASP A 129 1.92 -8.32 2.22
N LEU A 130 1.51 -9.22 1.32
CA LEU A 130 0.09 -9.58 1.14
C LEU A 130 -0.56 -10.11 2.42
N ALA A 131 0.12 -10.99 3.17
CA ALA A 131 -0.41 -11.52 4.42
C ALA A 131 -0.60 -10.44 5.49
N CYS A 132 0.31 -9.46 5.54
CA CYS A 132 0.23 -8.30 6.40
C CYS A 132 -0.97 -7.41 6.06
N ASP A 133 -1.16 -7.07 4.78
CA ASP A 133 -2.30 -6.29 4.30
C ASP A 133 -3.62 -7.01 4.60
N PHE A 134 -3.66 -8.32 4.36
CA PHE A 134 -4.84 -9.15 4.59
C PHE A 134 -5.20 -9.29 6.07
N ALA A 135 -4.25 -9.12 6.98
CA ALA A 135 -4.51 -9.02 8.42
C ALA A 135 -5.07 -7.63 8.81
N ILE A 136 -4.49 -6.56 8.27
CA ILE A 136 -4.83 -5.18 8.63
C ILE A 136 -6.16 -4.72 8.03
N ASN A 137 -6.40 -5.02 6.75
CA ASN A 137 -7.52 -4.46 6.01
C ASN A 137 -8.89 -4.80 6.62
N PRO A 138 -9.20 -6.07 6.99
CA PRO A 138 -10.45 -6.41 7.67
C PRO A 138 -10.60 -5.73 9.04
N LEU A 139 -9.50 -5.55 9.78
CA LEU A 139 -9.49 -4.85 11.06
C LEU A 139 -9.92 -3.39 10.90
N LEU A 140 -9.38 -2.68 9.90
CA LEU A 140 -9.74 -1.28 9.63
C LEU A 140 -11.20 -1.13 9.19
N VAL A 141 -11.69 -2.03 8.34
CA VAL A 141 -13.10 -2.05 7.92
C VAL A 141 -14.02 -2.27 9.12
N LYS A 142 -13.66 -3.21 10.01
CA LYS A 142 -14.41 -3.47 11.25
C LYS A 142 -14.48 -2.26 12.18
N GLU A 143 -13.41 -1.46 12.22
CA GLU A 143 -13.33 -0.22 13.01
C GLU A 143 -14.11 0.97 12.40
N GLY A 144 -14.72 0.78 11.23
CA GLY A 144 -15.55 1.77 10.53
C GLY A 144 -14.80 2.65 9.52
N PHE A 145 -13.57 2.27 9.14
CA PHE A 145 -12.82 2.95 8.09
C PHE A 145 -13.16 2.40 6.72
N HIS A 146 -13.08 3.24 5.69
CA HIS A 146 -13.41 2.87 4.32
C HIS A 146 -12.13 2.84 3.48
N PRO A 147 -11.79 1.71 2.85
CA PRO A 147 -10.60 1.62 2.02
C PRO A 147 -10.73 2.42 0.72
N PRO A 148 -9.60 2.78 0.08
CA PRO A 148 -9.56 3.10 -1.34
C PRO A 148 -10.21 2.03 -2.23
N ILE A 149 -10.52 2.39 -3.47
CA ILE A 149 -11.00 1.42 -4.47
C ILE A 149 -9.88 0.38 -4.71
N ASP A 150 -10.27 -0.85 -5.01
CA ASP A 150 -9.37 -1.99 -5.32
C ASP A 150 -8.49 -2.52 -4.18
N VAL A 151 -8.72 -2.11 -2.93
CA VAL A 151 -8.07 -2.75 -1.77
C VAL A 151 -8.76 -4.07 -1.42
N PRO A 152 -8.06 -5.21 -1.47
CA PRO A 152 -8.66 -6.51 -1.20
C PRO A 152 -9.00 -6.67 0.28
N ILE A 153 -10.28 -7.01 0.55
CA ILE A 153 -10.79 -7.31 1.89
C ILE A 153 -11.33 -8.75 1.91
N PHE A 154 -10.63 -9.65 2.59
CA PHE A 154 -11.03 -11.05 2.71
C PHE A 154 -11.60 -11.35 4.10
N ARG A 155 -12.92 -11.57 4.19
CA ARG A 155 -13.59 -11.90 5.46
C ARG A 155 -13.03 -13.15 6.15
N GLN A 156 -12.51 -14.11 5.38
CA GLN A 156 -11.93 -15.33 5.93
C GLN A 156 -10.70 -15.09 6.81
N TYR A 157 -10.05 -13.94 6.66
CA TYR A 157 -8.88 -13.55 7.44
C TYR A 157 -9.22 -12.63 8.63
N GLU A 158 -10.50 -12.38 8.91
CA GLU A 158 -10.89 -11.53 10.02
C GLU A 158 -10.39 -12.09 11.36
N GLY A 159 -9.58 -11.30 12.07
CA GLY A 159 -9.04 -11.64 13.39
C GLY A 159 -7.79 -12.53 13.35
N MET A 160 -7.29 -12.88 12.16
CA MET A 160 -6.06 -13.65 12.00
C MET A 160 -4.81 -12.74 11.97
N ILE A 161 -3.67 -13.28 12.39
CA ILE A 161 -2.37 -12.60 12.22
C ILE A 161 -1.70 -12.98 10.89
N ALA A 162 -0.76 -12.15 10.42
CA ALA A 162 -0.07 -12.35 9.15
C ALA A 162 0.60 -13.75 9.04
N GLU A 163 1.14 -14.30 10.12
CA GLU A 163 1.75 -15.64 10.15
C GLU A 163 0.75 -16.77 9.93
N GLU A 164 -0.51 -16.58 10.33
CA GLU A 164 -1.58 -17.55 10.10
C GLU A 164 -2.13 -17.44 8.67
N ILE A 165 -2.17 -16.24 8.11
CA ILE A 165 -2.65 -15.97 6.75
C ILE A 165 -1.62 -16.41 5.70
N TYR A 166 -0.34 -16.17 5.95
CA TYR A 166 0.75 -16.46 5.01
C TYR A 166 0.68 -17.86 4.38
N PRO A 167 0.54 -18.98 5.12
CA PRO A 167 0.46 -20.31 4.52
C PRO A 167 -0.83 -20.56 3.71
N MET A 168 -1.85 -19.71 3.85
CA MET A 168 -3.13 -19.83 3.13
C MET A 168 -3.12 -19.12 1.77
N ILE A 169 -2.15 -18.24 1.52
CA ILE A 169 -2.00 -17.54 0.25
C ILE A 169 -1.40 -18.48 -0.80
N ASP A 170 -2.01 -18.57 -1.98
CA ASP A 170 -1.44 -19.29 -3.14
C ASP A 170 -0.23 -18.52 -3.69
N ASP A 171 0.84 -19.22 -4.05
CA ASP A 171 2.02 -18.60 -4.67
C ASP A 171 1.72 -18.01 -6.06
N ASN A 172 0.63 -18.44 -6.71
CA ASN A 172 0.16 -17.92 -7.99
C ASN A 172 -0.95 -16.86 -7.85
N LEU A 173 -1.20 -16.37 -6.63
CA LEU A 173 -2.19 -15.32 -6.41
C LEU A 173 -1.75 -14.03 -7.12
N ASP A 174 -2.50 -13.63 -8.14
CA ASP A 174 -2.29 -12.37 -8.86
C ASP A 174 -2.89 -11.20 -8.06
N GLN A 175 -2.18 -10.80 -7.01
CA GLN A 175 -2.53 -9.67 -6.14
C GLN A 175 -1.25 -8.91 -5.78
N GLU A 176 -1.34 -7.58 -5.73
CA GLU A 176 -0.26 -6.72 -5.26
C GLU A 176 -0.64 -6.08 -3.92
N PRO A 177 0.32 -5.89 -3.01
CA PRO A 177 0.11 -5.06 -1.83
C PRO A 177 -0.41 -3.67 -2.22
N MET A 178 -1.22 -3.10 -1.33
CA MET A 178 -1.76 -1.75 -1.56
C MET A 178 -0.63 -0.71 -1.50
N ASP A 179 0.31 -0.91 -0.59
CA ASP A 179 1.42 -0.04 -0.24
C ASP A 179 2.78 -0.62 -0.66
N GLN A 180 3.84 0.14 -0.42
CA GLN A 180 5.20 -0.31 -0.64
C GLN A 180 5.98 -0.42 0.69
N HIS A 181 6.31 -1.66 1.05
CA HIS A 181 7.09 -1.97 2.25
C HIS A 181 8.60 -1.80 1.99
N LEU A 182 9.22 -0.72 2.50
CA LEU A 182 10.62 -0.33 2.21
C LEU A 182 11.67 -0.87 3.19
N TYR A 183 11.24 -1.52 4.28
CA TYR A 183 12.14 -1.91 5.37
C TYR A 183 12.96 -3.19 5.12
N ASP A 184 12.73 -3.91 4.03
CA ASP A 184 13.46 -5.15 3.72
C ASP A 184 14.79 -4.93 2.99
N ASP A 185 15.02 -3.76 2.40
CA ASP A 185 16.22 -3.48 1.61
C ASP A 185 17.47 -3.24 2.48
N GLN A 186 17.32 -3.12 3.80
CA GLN A 186 18.40 -2.87 4.76
C GLN A 186 18.70 -4.03 5.71
N ALA A 187 18.09 -5.21 5.51
CA ALA A 187 18.12 -6.33 6.47
C ALA A 187 19.49 -7.01 6.71
N ASN A 188 20.60 -6.45 6.24
CA ASN A 188 21.94 -7.03 6.39
C ASN A 188 22.92 -6.30 7.32
N ASP A 189 22.58 -5.15 7.93
CA ASP A 189 23.58 -4.42 8.76
C ASP A 189 23.13 -4.03 10.19
N ASP A 190 21.82 -3.92 10.48
CA ASP A 190 21.36 -3.34 11.76
C ASP A 190 20.87 -4.36 12.81
N SER A 191 21.09 -5.66 12.61
CA SER A 191 20.65 -6.71 13.56
C SER A 191 21.41 -6.73 14.90
N LYS A 192 22.06 -5.63 15.30
CA LYS A 192 22.82 -5.51 16.56
C LYS A 192 22.33 -4.44 17.53
N SER A 193 21.35 -3.61 17.17
CA SER A 193 21.00 -2.45 18.01
C SER A 193 19.50 -2.23 18.25
N SER A 194 18.68 -3.28 18.15
CA SER A 194 17.30 -3.20 18.67
C SER A 194 17.27 -3.68 20.12
N ASP A 195 17.28 -2.73 21.04
CA ASP A 195 16.97 -2.89 22.47
C ASP A 195 15.48 -3.22 22.62
N GLY A 196 15.12 -4.44 22.24
CA GLY A 196 13.83 -5.03 22.57
C GLY A 196 13.81 -5.25 24.09
N GLY A 197 12.94 -4.51 24.78
CA GLY A 197 12.84 -4.50 26.23
C GLY A 197 12.92 -5.89 26.86
N MET A 198 13.61 -5.95 28.01
CA MET A 198 13.93 -7.19 28.73
C MET A 198 12.70 -8.09 28.88
N ARG A 199 12.89 -9.38 28.63
CA ARG A 199 11.88 -10.41 28.91
C ARG A 199 11.64 -10.47 30.42
N GLU A 200 10.40 -10.74 30.81
CA GLU A 200 10.00 -10.84 32.23
C GLU A 200 10.85 -11.85 33.02
N ASP A 201 11.42 -12.86 32.35
CA ASP A 201 12.34 -13.86 32.92
C ASP A 201 13.66 -13.26 33.44
N ASP A 202 14.10 -12.12 32.88
CA ASP A 202 15.34 -11.44 33.29
C ASP A 202 15.10 -10.51 34.49
N LEU A 203 13.90 -9.95 34.63
CA LEU A 203 13.50 -9.11 35.76
C LEU A 203 13.44 -9.88 37.09
N GLN A 204 13.10 -11.16 37.06
CA GLN A 204 13.03 -12.00 38.27
C GLN A 204 14.42 -12.34 38.81
N LYS A 205 15.44 -12.45 37.96
CA LYS A 205 16.80 -12.78 38.38
C LYS A 205 17.53 -11.62 39.05
N GLU A 206 17.18 -10.38 38.73
CA GLU A 206 17.72 -9.21 39.42
C GLU A 206 17.10 -9.00 40.81
N GLN A 207 15.84 -9.41 41.02
CA GLN A 207 15.20 -9.34 42.33
C GLN A 207 15.70 -10.40 43.31
N GLU A 208 16.21 -11.55 42.82
CA GLU A 208 16.81 -12.59 43.67
C GLU A 208 18.27 -12.30 44.06
N GLN A 209 18.90 -11.27 43.50
CA GLN A 209 20.28 -10.88 43.78
C GLN A 209 20.41 -9.57 44.60
N GLN A 210 19.31 -9.01 45.09
CA GLN A 210 19.28 -7.96 46.12
C GLN A 210 18.84 -8.51 47.47
#